data_AF-A0A956C9E4-F1
#
_entry.id   AF-A0A956C9E4-F1
#
_cell.length_a   1.000
_cell.length_b   1.000
_cell.length_c   1.000
_cell.angle_alpha   90.00
_cell.angle_beta   90.00
_cell.angle_gamma   90.00
#
_symmetry.space_group_name_H-M   'P 1'
#
loop_
_entity.id
_entity.type
_entity.pdbx_description
1 polymer ?
#
loop_
_entity_poly.entity_id
_entity_poly.type
_entity_poly.pdbx_seq_one_letter_code
_entity_poly.pdbx_strand_id
1 'polypeptide(L)'
;MFARFFKTACMLTLAVSAAACASETGSSENVAGQGQTITFPANEVDLVVQFVNDPATDLATLDESVGLDVRAAENILSHRAGADGAYPSADDNAFDNLEELDAVAYVGNSALQKLRDYVVAQPASTAELVEGVEFTAAQSDAVVWGVNTATVDELRYDVGLVRTAAENLVAGAPYASVTEIGEVAYVGPAALGALRTHAPVWSSEMGQGGVSQAGTYDGVTFDESTAVTALAIANTATELQLTSVGHMYPGGANAVVAGRPYVTLAAVADTYGVGPSSMQSLHDYAKSGEFTGSGN
;
A
#
# COMPACT_ATOMS: atom_id res chain seq x y z
N MET A 1 -49.68 62.72 -15.81
CA MET A 1 -49.42 64.18 -15.92
C MET A 1 -49.37 64.75 -14.50
N PHE A 2 -48.28 65.45 -14.16
CA PHE A 2 -48.04 66.28 -12.97
C PHE A 2 -48.14 65.60 -11.59
N ALA A 3 -47.05 65.31 -10.85
CA ALA A 3 -45.93 66.13 -10.37
C ALA A 3 -46.35 67.27 -9.41
N ARG A 4 -46.03 67.13 -8.11
CA ARG A 4 -44.97 67.89 -7.38
C ARG A 4 -45.27 68.14 -5.89
N PHE A 5 -44.27 67.75 -5.07
CA PHE A 5 -43.68 68.44 -3.92
C PHE A 5 -44.55 68.92 -2.75
N PHE A 6 -44.22 68.44 -1.53
CA PHE A 6 -43.88 69.35 -0.43
C PHE A 6 -42.85 68.72 0.53
N LYS A 7 -41.83 69.53 0.86
CA LYS A 7 -40.71 69.26 1.76
C LYS A 7 -41.18 69.42 3.21
N THR A 8 -40.79 68.51 4.11
CA THR A 8 -40.64 68.82 5.53
C THR A 8 -39.45 68.08 6.09
N ALA A 9 -38.46 68.86 6.55
CA ALA A 9 -37.32 68.41 7.32
C ALA A 9 -37.75 68.20 8.79
N CYS A 10 -37.32 67.11 9.40
CA CYS A 10 -37.21 67.03 10.86
C CYS A 10 -36.02 66.14 11.21
N MET A 11 -35.11 66.72 11.98
CA MET A 11 -33.93 66.10 12.59
C MET A 11 -34.29 64.84 13.36
N LEU A 12 -33.53 63.76 13.16
CA LEU A 12 -33.25 62.81 14.22
C LEU A 12 -31.84 62.24 14.03
N THR A 13 -30.89 62.79 14.77
CA THR A 13 -29.54 62.30 14.90
C THR A 13 -29.58 61.08 15.83
N LEU A 14 -29.53 59.87 15.26
CA LEU A 14 -29.36 58.63 16.01
C LEU A 14 -27.94 58.10 15.75
N ALA A 15 -27.10 58.15 16.79
CA ALA A 15 -25.80 57.49 16.79
C ALA A 15 -26.04 55.97 16.87
N VAL A 16 -25.92 55.28 15.74
CA VAL A 16 -25.84 53.81 15.69
C VAL A 16 -24.38 53.44 15.82
N SER A 17 -24.04 52.89 16.99
CA SER A 17 -22.76 52.26 17.29
C SER A 17 -22.51 51.12 16.30
N ALA A 18 -21.28 51.08 15.77
CA ALA A 18 -20.82 50.15 14.75
C ALA A 18 -21.21 48.70 15.02
N ALA A 19 -21.93 48.12 14.05
CA ALA A 19 -22.09 46.69 13.94
C ALA A 19 -20.72 46.05 13.60
N ALA A 20 -20.43 44.99 14.34
CA ALA A 20 -19.45 43.95 14.11
C ALA A 20 -18.90 43.87 12.69
N CYS A 21 -17.60 44.16 12.56
CA CYS A 21 -16.78 43.57 11.50
C CYS A 21 -15.91 42.51 12.18
N ALA A 22 -16.50 41.35 12.41
CA ALA A 22 -15.73 40.12 12.55
C ALA A 22 -15.21 39.81 11.14
N SER A 23 -13.99 40.26 10.86
CA SER A 23 -13.20 39.67 9.77
C SER A 23 -12.39 38.57 10.42
N GLU A 24 -12.89 37.35 10.23
CA GLU A 24 -12.10 36.12 10.34
C GLU A 24 -10.92 36.27 9.39
N THR A 25 -9.81 36.77 9.93
CA THR A 25 -8.53 36.46 9.33
C THR A 25 -8.14 35.13 9.92
N GLY A 26 -8.74 34.07 9.37
CA GLY A 26 -8.15 32.74 9.41
C GLY A 26 -6.81 32.86 8.71
N SER A 27 -5.79 33.20 9.48
CA SER A 27 -4.41 33.00 9.09
C SER A 27 -4.27 31.49 8.90
N SER A 28 -4.46 31.04 7.66
CA SER A 28 -3.84 29.80 7.19
C SER A 28 -2.34 30.08 7.25
N GLU A 29 -1.79 29.90 8.44
CA GLU A 29 -0.37 29.72 8.63
C GLU A 29 -0.01 28.41 7.93
N ASN A 30 0.26 28.51 6.63
CA ASN A 30 1.14 27.59 5.95
C ASN A 30 2.57 27.87 6.43
N VAL A 31 2.78 27.65 7.72
CA VAL A 31 4.11 27.49 8.27
C VAL A 31 4.44 26.05 7.96
N ALA A 32 5.20 25.86 6.88
CA ALA A 32 6.04 24.69 6.71
C ALA A 32 6.73 24.45 8.06
N GLY A 33 6.25 23.45 8.79
CA GLY A 33 6.76 23.08 10.09
C GLY A 33 8.18 22.59 9.90
N GLN A 34 9.14 23.50 10.04
CA GLN A 34 10.54 23.14 10.12
C GLN A 34 10.77 22.33 11.40
N GLY A 35 11.23 21.10 11.24
CA GLY A 35 12.37 20.62 12.02
C GLY A 35 12.15 19.49 13.04
N GLN A 36 11.01 18.80 13.05
CA GLN A 36 10.97 17.48 13.68
C GLN A 36 10.56 16.42 12.67
N THR A 37 11.53 15.59 12.29
CA THR A 37 11.26 14.30 11.65
C THR A 37 10.44 13.49 12.64
N ILE A 38 9.16 13.34 12.38
CA ILE A 38 8.34 12.36 13.08
C ILE A 38 8.91 10.99 12.70
N THR A 39 9.28 10.20 13.71
CA THR A 39 9.70 8.82 13.52
C THR A 39 8.61 7.93 14.10
N PHE A 40 7.97 7.15 13.24
CA PHE A 40 7.04 6.10 13.66
C PHE A 40 7.79 4.79 13.89
N PRO A 41 7.29 3.91 14.76
CA PRO A 41 7.70 2.50 14.75
C PRO A 41 7.53 1.90 13.36
N ALA A 42 8.45 1.04 12.93
CA ALA A 42 8.42 0.45 11.58
C ALA A 42 7.07 -0.21 11.25
N ASN A 43 6.50 -0.95 12.20
CA ASN A 43 5.19 -1.59 12.02
C ASN A 43 4.03 -0.58 11.82
N GLU A 44 4.14 0.65 12.32
CA GLU A 44 3.12 1.69 12.11
C GLU A 44 3.33 2.41 10.78
N VAL A 45 4.57 2.49 10.29
CA VAL A 45 4.86 2.97 8.94
C VAL A 45 4.18 2.08 7.91
N ASP A 46 4.34 0.77 8.04
CA ASP A 46 3.77 -0.21 7.12
C ASP A 46 2.23 -0.11 7.08
N LEU A 47 1.59 0.09 8.25
CA LEU A 47 0.14 0.27 8.33
C LEU A 47 -0.33 1.56 7.64
N VAL A 48 0.40 2.66 7.79
CA VAL A 48 0.05 3.94 7.13
C VAL A 48 0.19 3.82 5.62
N VAL A 49 1.30 3.28 5.13
CA VAL A 49 1.56 3.11 3.70
C VAL A 49 0.55 2.14 3.09
N GLN A 50 0.29 1.02 3.75
CA GLN A 50 -0.75 0.07 3.35
C GLN A 50 -2.11 0.76 3.22
N PHE A 51 -2.51 1.50 4.25
CA PHE A 51 -3.81 2.15 4.29
C PHE A 51 -3.98 3.16 3.14
N VAL A 52 -2.97 3.99 2.85
CA VAL A 52 -3.08 4.95 1.74
C VAL A 52 -3.04 4.26 0.37
N ASN A 53 -2.45 3.06 0.26
CA ASN A 53 -2.45 2.26 -0.97
C ASN A 53 -3.68 1.36 -1.11
N ASP A 54 -4.53 1.24 -0.09
CA ASP A 54 -5.71 0.40 -0.15
C ASP A 54 -6.76 0.97 -1.15
N PRO A 55 -7.27 0.17 -2.11
CA PRO A 55 -8.33 0.61 -3.04
C PRO A 55 -9.62 1.06 -2.37
N ALA A 56 -9.92 0.56 -1.17
CA ALA A 56 -11.06 1.01 -0.38
C ALA A 56 -10.82 2.38 0.27
N THR A 57 -9.57 2.85 0.37
CA THR A 57 -9.28 4.20 0.86
C THR A 57 -9.65 5.23 -0.19
N ASP A 58 -10.74 5.93 0.07
CA ASP A 58 -11.31 6.97 -0.78
C ASP A 58 -11.22 8.37 -0.16
N LEU A 59 -11.72 9.37 -0.88
CA LEU A 59 -11.66 10.76 -0.43
C LEU A 59 -12.44 10.98 0.86
N ALA A 60 -13.62 10.35 1.02
CA ALA A 60 -14.43 10.48 2.22
C ALA A 60 -13.72 9.87 3.44
N THR A 61 -13.04 8.75 3.27
CA THR A 61 -12.24 8.12 4.32
C THR A 61 -11.11 9.05 4.75
N LEU A 62 -10.35 9.62 3.81
CA LEU A 62 -9.22 10.51 4.12
C LEU A 62 -9.67 11.88 4.68
N ASP A 63 -10.71 12.50 4.13
CA ASP A 63 -11.15 13.84 4.53
C ASP A 63 -12.03 13.80 5.78
N GLU A 64 -13.01 12.90 5.84
CA GLU A 64 -14.00 12.89 6.93
C GLU A 64 -13.59 11.98 8.09
N SER A 65 -13.11 10.77 7.80
CA SER A 65 -12.81 9.77 8.84
C SER A 65 -11.44 9.96 9.46
N VAL A 66 -10.40 10.18 8.65
CA VAL A 66 -9.05 10.53 9.10
C VAL A 66 -8.98 12.01 9.50
N GLY A 67 -9.80 12.86 8.88
CA GLY A 67 -9.83 14.29 9.17
C GLY A 67 -8.69 15.06 8.51
N LEU A 68 -8.20 14.63 7.34
CA LEU A 68 -7.17 15.36 6.60
C LEU A 68 -7.71 16.70 6.05
N ASP A 69 -6.80 17.58 5.60
CA ASP A 69 -7.21 18.68 4.72
C ASP A 69 -7.59 18.09 3.37
N VAL A 70 -8.75 18.45 2.83
CA VAL A 70 -9.24 17.94 1.54
C VAL A 70 -8.21 18.00 0.42
N ARG A 71 -7.33 19.03 0.38
CA ARG A 71 -6.27 19.14 -0.63
C ARG A 71 -5.18 18.09 -0.44
N ALA A 72 -4.84 17.78 0.82
CA ALA A 72 -3.91 16.70 1.12
C ALA A 72 -4.51 15.35 0.71
N ALA A 73 -5.79 15.11 1.04
CA ALA A 73 -6.49 13.90 0.65
C ALA A 73 -6.57 13.73 -0.89
N GLU A 74 -6.97 14.77 -1.61
CA GLU A 74 -7.00 14.78 -3.08
C GLU A 74 -5.62 14.53 -3.69
N ASN A 75 -4.57 15.16 -3.15
CA ASN A 75 -3.20 14.97 -3.66
C ASN A 75 -2.67 13.55 -3.40
N ILE A 76 -3.00 12.95 -2.25
CA ILE A 76 -2.64 11.55 -1.95
C ILE A 76 -3.29 10.63 -2.99
N LEU A 77 -4.59 10.78 -3.23
CA LEU A 77 -5.31 9.95 -4.20
C LEU A 77 -4.82 10.18 -5.63
N SER A 78 -4.57 11.43 -6.01
CA SER A 78 -4.05 11.76 -7.34
C SER A 78 -2.62 11.26 -7.56
N HIS A 79 -1.78 11.24 -6.53
CA HIS A 79 -0.45 10.63 -6.62
C HIS A 79 -0.57 9.13 -6.85
N ARG A 80 -1.39 8.45 -6.04
CA ARG A 80 -1.63 7.01 -6.11
C ARG A 80 -2.18 6.58 -7.47
N ALA A 81 -3.18 7.29 -7.98
CA ALA A 81 -3.91 6.96 -9.21
C ALA A 81 -3.17 7.34 -10.51
N GLY A 82 -1.92 7.81 -10.43
CA GLY A 82 -1.14 8.10 -11.63
C GLY A 82 -1.71 9.22 -12.51
N ALA A 83 -1.43 9.15 -13.81
CA ALA A 83 -1.74 10.19 -14.78
C ALA A 83 -3.17 10.08 -15.34
N ASP A 84 -3.75 8.88 -15.38
CA ASP A 84 -5.11 8.65 -15.86
C ASP A 84 -6.18 9.00 -14.80
N GLY A 85 -5.78 9.08 -13.52
CA GLY A 85 -6.64 9.44 -12.39
C GLY A 85 -7.62 8.34 -12.00
N ALA A 86 -7.43 7.12 -12.50
CA ALA A 86 -8.17 5.93 -12.12
C ALA A 86 -7.29 5.06 -11.21
N TYR A 87 -7.88 4.52 -10.15
CA TYR A 87 -7.22 3.54 -9.29
C TYR A 87 -8.18 2.39 -9.04
N PRO A 88 -7.78 1.13 -9.23
CA PRO A 88 -6.47 0.70 -9.76
C PRO A 88 -6.38 0.78 -11.30
N SER A 89 -5.19 1.04 -11.81
CA SER A 89 -4.82 1.19 -13.22
C SER A 89 -3.37 0.76 -13.49
N ALA A 90 -2.95 0.77 -14.76
CA ALA A 90 -1.59 0.37 -15.13
C ALA A 90 -0.53 1.45 -14.88
N ASP A 91 -0.92 2.71 -14.71
CA ASP A 91 -0.03 3.84 -14.45
C ASP A 91 -0.08 4.33 -13.00
N ASP A 92 -0.70 3.54 -12.11
CA ASP A 92 -0.70 3.78 -10.67
C ASP A 92 0.72 3.96 -10.13
N ASN A 93 0.85 4.87 -9.17
CA ASN A 93 2.08 5.14 -8.44
C ASN A 93 1.81 4.99 -6.94
N ALA A 94 1.70 3.73 -6.50
CA ALA A 94 1.54 3.39 -5.09
C ALA A 94 2.72 3.94 -4.27
N PHE A 95 2.45 4.33 -3.03
CA PHE A 95 3.48 4.84 -2.13
C PHE A 95 4.40 3.70 -1.69
N ASP A 96 5.70 3.88 -1.87
CA ASP A 96 6.72 2.91 -1.44
C ASP A 96 7.03 3.04 0.06
N ASN A 97 6.94 4.26 0.58
CA ASN A 97 7.38 4.57 1.94
C ASN A 97 6.77 5.88 2.47
N LEU A 98 7.00 6.14 3.77
CA LEU A 98 6.50 7.33 4.44
C LEU A 98 7.14 8.64 3.93
N GLU A 99 8.39 8.60 3.46
CA GLU A 99 9.08 9.80 2.94
C GLU A 99 8.44 10.28 1.64
N GLU A 100 8.08 9.36 0.75
CA GLU A 100 7.30 9.68 -0.45
C GLU A 100 5.94 10.28 -0.10
N LEU A 101 5.24 9.71 0.88
CA LEU A 101 3.96 10.24 1.35
C LEU A 101 4.10 11.65 1.97
N ASP A 102 5.14 11.90 2.76
CA ASP A 102 5.45 13.22 3.34
C ASP A 102 5.80 14.26 2.26
N ALA A 103 6.33 13.83 1.12
CA ALA A 103 6.66 14.72 0.01
C ALA A 103 5.44 15.23 -0.76
N VAL A 104 4.26 14.63 -0.56
CA VAL A 104 3.00 15.06 -1.21
C VAL A 104 2.60 16.44 -0.72
N ALA A 105 2.23 17.33 -1.63
CA ALA A 105 1.83 18.68 -1.28
C ALA A 105 0.67 18.68 -0.27
N TYR A 106 0.79 19.51 0.77
CA TYR A 106 -0.12 19.60 1.92
C TYR A 106 -0.13 18.40 2.87
N VAL A 107 0.64 17.34 2.58
CA VAL A 107 0.99 16.34 3.56
C VAL A 107 2.18 16.87 4.36
N GLY A 108 2.10 16.71 5.67
CA GLY A 108 3.17 17.07 6.60
C GLY A 108 2.88 16.41 7.94
N ASN A 109 3.71 16.71 8.94
CA ASN A 109 3.65 16.06 10.26
C ASN A 109 2.24 15.87 10.85
N SER A 110 1.38 16.90 10.78
CA SER A 110 0.00 16.78 11.30
C SER A 110 -0.88 15.82 10.49
N ALA A 111 -0.70 15.73 9.17
CA ALA A 111 -1.43 14.78 8.33
C ALA A 111 -0.95 13.35 8.59
N LEU A 112 0.37 13.14 8.65
CA LEU A 112 0.96 11.84 8.97
C LEU A 112 0.54 11.33 10.35
N GLN A 113 0.45 12.21 11.36
CA GLN A 113 -0.05 11.84 12.68
C GLN A 113 -1.51 11.40 12.66
N LYS A 114 -2.38 12.09 11.91
CA LYS A 114 -3.79 11.70 11.77
C LYS A 114 -3.93 10.34 11.08
N LEU A 115 -3.17 10.12 10.00
CA LEU A 115 -3.12 8.82 9.31
C LEU A 115 -2.69 7.71 10.27
N ARG A 116 -1.58 7.91 10.99
CA ARG A 116 -1.10 6.97 12.01
C ARG A 116 -2.15 6.70 13.08
N ASP A 117 -2.71 7.75 13.67
CA ASP A 117 -3.71 7.62 14.75
C ASP A 117 -4.95 6.87 14.27
N TYR A 118 -5.38 7.12 13.03
CA TYR A 118 -6.49 6.41 12.42
C TYR A 118 -6.18 4.92 12.28
N VAL A 119 -5.06 4.54 11.65
CA VAL A 119 -4.74 3.12 11.41
C VAL A 119 -4.44 2.35 12.69
N VAL A 120 -3.82 2.98 13.70
CA VAL A 120 -3.54 2.35 15.00
C VAL A 120 -4.80 2.18 15.84
N ALA A 121 -5.83 3.00 15.61
CA ALA A 121 -7.12 2.85 16.28
C ALA A 121 -7.94 1.68 15.70
N GLN A 122 -7.59 1.18 14.51
CA GLN A 122 -8.31 0.07 13.91
C GLN A 122 -7.97 -1.27 14.57
N PRO A 123 -8.98 -2.16 14.70
CA PRO A 123 -8.70 -3.51 15.16
C PRO A 123 -7.75 -4.18 14.19
N ALA A 124 -6.69 -4.80 14.71
CA ALA A 124 -5.83 -5.63 13.90
C ALA A 124 -6.65 -6.74 13.24
N SER A 125 -6.38 -6.99 11.96
CA SER A 125 -6.99 -8.09 11.23
C SER A 125 -6.82 -9.40 11.98
N THR A 126 -7.89 -10.19 12.03
CA THR A 126 -7.92 -11.48 12.73
C THR A 126 -8.08 -12.60 11.73
N ALA A 127 -7.61 -13.80 12.10
CA ALA A 127 -7.90 -14.99 11.31
C ALA A 127 -9.41 -15.22 11.18
N GLU A 128 -9.86 -15.61 9.99
CA GLU A 128 -11.26 -15.83 9.65
C GLU A 128 -11.50 -17.27 9.20
N LEU A 129 -12.69 -17.80 9.49
CA LEU A 129 -13.15 -19.09 8.96
C LEU A 129 -14.42 -18.83 8.13
N VAL A 130 -14.29 -18.88 6.81
CA VAL A 130 -15.38 -18.59 5.87
C VAL A 130 -15.71 -19.84 5.09
N GLU A 131 -16.95 -20.31 5.17
CA GLU A 131 -17.42 -21.52 4.45
C GLU A 131 -16.52 -22.77 4.66
N GLY A 132 -15.91 -22.89 5.85
CA GLY A 132 -15.00 -23.99 6.18
C GLY A 132 -13.55 -23.82 5.68
N VAL A 133 -13.20 -22.66 5.11
CA VAL A 133 -11.84 -22.31 4.69
C VAL A 133 -11.23 -21.34 5.70
N GLU A 134 -10.13 -21.73 6.33
CA GLU A 134 -9.40 -20.90 7.30
C GLU A 134 -8.44 -19.95 6.60
N PHE A 135 -8.50 -18.66 6.95
CA PHE A 135 -7.58 -17.61 6.54
C PHE A 135 -6.83 -17.11 7.77
N THR A 136 -5.51 -16.98 7.67
CA THR A 136 -4.74 -16.19 8.64
C THR A 136 -5.05 -14.70 8.44
N ALA A 137 -4.76 -13.85 9.44
CA ALA A 137 -4.95 -12.39 9.31
C ALA A 137 -4.29 -11.82 8.04
N ALA A 138 -3.01 -12.14 7.81
CA ALA A 138 -2.28 -11.68 6.63
C ALA A 138 -2.88 -12.20 5.31
N GLN A 139 -3.43 -13.42 5.31
CA GLN A 139 -4.14 -13.93 4.12
C GLN A 139 -5.47 -13.22 3.89
N SER A 140 -6.20 -12.88 4.96
CA SER A 140 -7.42 -12.08 4.83
C SER A 140 -7.11 -10.73 4.21
N ASP A 141 -6.10 -10.02 4.73
CA ASP A 141 -5.70 -8.70 4.23
C ASP A 141 -5.29 -8.75 2.74
N ALA A 142 -4.44 -9.72 2.39
CA ALA A 142 -3.99 -9.88 1.01
C ALA A 142 -5.13 -10.27 0.04
N VAL A 143 -6.07 -11.10 0.48
CA VAL A 143 -7.22 -11.49 -0.35
C VAL A 143 -8.20 -10.34 -0.53
N VAL A 144 -8.48 -9.57 0.53
CA VAL A 144 -9.36 -8.40 0.44
C VAL A 144 -8.75 -7.37 -0.51
N TRP A 145 -7.47 -7.04 -0.34
CA TRP A 145 -6.76 -6.13 -1.23
C TRP A 145 -6.77 -6.64 -2.68
N GLY A 146 -6.34 -7.89 -2.87
CA GLY A 146 -6.21 -8.49 -4.20
C GLY A 146 -7.54 -8.62 -4.93
N VAL A 147 -8.64 -8.99 -4.26
CA VAL A 147 -9.96 -9.04 -4.90
C VAL A 147 -10.48 -7.64 -5.24
N ASN A 148 -10.12 -6.62 -4.46
CA ASN A 148 -10.47 -5.23 -4.74
C ASN A 148 -9.66 -4.62 -5.89
N THR A 149 -8.51 -5.21 -6.25
CA THR A 149 -7.65 -4.74 -7.37
C THR A 149 -7.69 -5.61 -8.62
N ALA A 150 -7.94 -6.91 -8.47
CA ALA A 150 -7.75 -7.88 -9.54
C ALA A 150 -8.70 -7.66 -10.71
N THR A 151 -8.19 -7.98 -11.90
CA THR A 151 -9.03 -8.00 -13.10
C THR A 151 -9.84 -9.30 -13.19
N VAL A 152 -10.91 -9.30 -14.01
CA VAL A 152 -11.68 -10.52 -14.29
C VAL A 152 -10.79 -11.63 -14.86
N ASP A 153 -9.79 -11.27 -15.68
CA ASP A 153 -8.89 -12.24 -16.32
C ASP A 153 -7.93 -12.85 -15.30
N GLU A 154 -7.33 -12.05 -14.42
CA GLU A 154 -6.49 -12.53 -13.33
C GLU A 154 -7.26 -13.50 -12.41
N LEU A 155 -8.46 -13.09 -11.96
CA LEU A 155 -9.32 -13.96 -11.14
C LEU A 155 -9.68 -15.26 -11.86
N ARG A 156 -9.83 -15.27 -13.18
CA ARG A 156 -10.17 -16.49 -13.94
C ARG A 156 -8.99 -17.38 -14.23
N TYR A 157 -7.86 -16.80 -14.63
CA TYR A 157 -6.75 -17.54 -15.22
C TYR A 157 -5.63 -17.76 -14.22
N ASP A 158 -5.33 -16.77 -13.38
CA ASP A 158 -4.22 -16.82 -12.43
C ASP A 158 -4.69 -17.36 -11.07
N VAL A 159 -5.86 -16.93 -10.59
CA VAL A 159 -6.50 -17.50 -9.39
C VAL A 159 -7.24 -18.80 -9.71
N GLY A 160 -7.78 -18.93 -10.93
CA GLY A 160 -8.49 -20.13 -11.37
C GLY A 160 -9.99 -20.17 -11.01
N LEU A 161 -10.63 -19.01 -10.83
CA LEU A 161 -12.07 -18.93 -10.55
C LEU A 161 -12.92 -19.18 -11.79
N VAL A 162 -14.15 -19.66 -11.57
CA VAL A 162 -15.14 -19.74 -12.64
C VAL A 162 -15.54 -18.33 -13.08
N ARG A 163 -15.82 -18.18 -14.38
CA ARG A 163 -16.12 -16.87 -15.01
C ARG A 163 -17.13 -16.04 -14.21
N THR A 164 -18.24 -16.66 -13.81
CA THR A 164 -19.32 -15.96 -13.09
C THR A 164 -18.88 -15.48 -11.70
N ALA A 165 -18.04 -16.23 -11.00
CA ALA A 165 -17.52 -15.80 -9.70
C ALA A 165 -16.58 -14.60 -9.87
N ALA A 166 -15.66 -14.66 -10.85
CA ALA A 166 -14.74 -13.55 -11.16
C ALA A 166 -15.49 -12.27 -11.57
N GLU A 167 -16.49 -12.38 -12.47
CA GLU A 167 -17.31 -11.25 -12.89
C GLU A 167 -18.11 -10.65 -11.73
N ASN A 168 -18.67 -11.48 -10.84
CA ASN A 168 -19.43 -11.01 -9.68
C ASN A 168 -18.53 -10.33 -8.63
N LEU A 169 -17.32 -10.85 -8.41
CA LEU A 169 -16.36 -10.26 -7.48
C LEU A 169 -15.93 -8.86 -7.94
N VAL A 170 -15.49 -8.74 -9.19
CA VAL A 170 -15.08 -7.44 -9.75
C VAL A 170 -16.24 -6.44 -9.77
N ALA A 171 -17.46 -6.90 -10.07
CA ALA A 171 -18.64 -6.03 -10.08
C ALA A 171 -19.14 -5.62 -8.68
N GLY A 172 -18.81 -6.40 -7.64
CA GLY A 172 -19.26 -6.17 -6.28
C GLY A 172 -18.22 -5.48 -5.38
N ALA A 173 -16.98 -5.34 -5.84
CA ALA A 173 -15.94 -4.60 -5.14
C ALA A 173 -16.34 -3.12 -4.91
N PRO A 174 -15.86 -2.47 -3.81
CA PRO A 174 -14.90 -3.00 -2.84
C PRO A 174 -15.53 -3.84 -1.72
N TYR A 175 -14.74 -4.76 -1.17
CA TYR A 175 -15.06 -5.58 0.00
C TYR A 175 -14.20 -5.17 1.20
N ALA A 176 -14.74 -5.31 2.40
CA ALA A 176 -14.04 -5.02 3.65
C ALA A 176 -13.53 -6.29 4.37
N SER A 177 -13.96 -7.49 3.96
CA SER A 177 -13.56 -8.74 4.60
C SER A 177 -13.67 -9.96 3.68
N VAL A 178 -12.98 -11.05 4.03
CA VAL A 178 -13.14 -12.34 3.32
C VAL A 178 -14.54 -12.91 3.55
N THR A 179 -15.17 -12.60 4.68
CA THR A 179 -16.57 -12.93 4.94
C THR A 179 -17.49 -12.35 3.86
N GLU A 180 -17.37 -11.05 3.55
CA GLU A 180 -18.16 -10.40 2.50
C GLU A 180 -17.89 -11.00 1.11
N ILE A 181 -16.63 -11.30 0.80
CA ILE A 181 -16.23 -12.01 -0.43
C ILE A 181 -16.92 -13.39 -0.52
N GLY A 182 -17.02 -14.11 0.60
CA GLY A 182 -17.68 -15.40 0.68
C GLY A 182 -19.20 -15.36 0.48
N GLU A 183 -19.85 -14.22 0.69
CA GLU A 183 -21.28 -14.04 0.45
C GLU A 183 -21.62 -13.85 -1.04
N VAL A 184 -20.62 -13.57 -1.87
CA VAL A 184 -20.80 -13.31 -3.30
C VAL A 184 -21.27 -14.58 -4.01
N ALA A 185 -22.31 -14.44 -4.84
CA ALA A 185 -22.86 -15.56 -5.58
C ALA A 185 -21.79 -16.26 -6.43
N TYR A 186 -21.76 -17.60 -6.36
CA TYR A 186 -20.77 -18.49 -6.98
C TYR A 186 -19.38 -18.49 -6.33
N VAL A 187 -19.18 -17.77 -5.23
CA VAL A 187 -18.01 -17.91 -4.36
C VAL A 187 -18.34 -18.92 -3.26
N GLY A 188 -17.83 -20.14 -3.42
CA GLY A 188 -17.96 -21.21 -2.42
C GLY A 188 -16.59 -21.63 -1.87
N PRO A 189 -16.53 -22.72 -1.08
CA PRO A 189 -15.29 -23.20 -0.47
C PRO A 189 -14.13 -23.41 -1.45
N ALA A 190 -14.42 -23.86 -2.68
CA ALA A 190 -13.40 -24.05 -3.71
C ALA A 190 -12.81 -22.72 -4.21
N ALA A 191 -13.65 -21.70 -4.39
CA ALA A 191 -13.22 -20.36 -4.80
C ALA A 191 -12.42 -19.69 -3.68
N LEU A 192 -12.91 -19.75 -2.44
CA LEU A 192 -12.19 -19.26 -1.25
C LEU A 192 -10.86 -19.98 -1.05
N GLY A 193 -10.82 -21.30 -1.27
CA GLY A 193 -9.58 -22.07 -1.26
C GLY A 193 -8.57 -21.59 -2.30
N ALA A 194 -9.02 -21.26 -3.51
CA ALA A 194 -8.18 -20.72 -4.58
C ALA A 194 -7.67 -19.30 -4.26
N LEU A 195 -8.54 -18.41 -3.77
CA LEU A 195 -8.18 -17.07 -3.30
C LEU A 195 -7.10 -17.15 -2.19
N ARG A 196 -7.29 -18.03 -1.20
CA ARG A 196 -6.30 -18.27 -0.15
C ARG A 196 -4.96 -18.76 -0.69
N THR A 197 -4.98 -19.62 -1.69
CA THR A 197 -3.76 -20.11 -2.35
C THR A 197 -3.04 -19.01 -3.11
N HIS A 198 -3.78 -18.04 -3.68
CA HIS A 198 -3.22 -16.91 -4.40
C HIS A 198 -2.77 -15.75 -3.49
N ALA A 199 -3.27 -15.70 -2.25
CA ALA A 199 -2.95 -14.66 -1.26
C ALA A 199 -1.45 -14.28 -1.13
N PRO A 200 -0.47 -15.20 -1.20
CA PRO A 200 0.95 -14.83 -1.16
C PRO A 200 1.42 -13.97 -2.34
N VAL A 201 0.79 -14.09 -3.51
CA VAL A 201 1.08 -13.26 -4.70
C VAL A 201 0.62 -11.83 -4.42
N TRP A 202 -0.66 -11.67 -4.05
CA TRP A 202 -1.21 -10.36 -3.67
C TRP A 202 -0.52 -9.72 -2.47
N SER A 203 -0.09 -10.50 -1.50
CA SER A 203 0.72 -10.04 -0.37
C SER A 203 2.03 -9.39 -0.84
N SER A 204 2.67 -9.95 -1.88
CA SER A 204 3.88 -9.36 -2.46
C SER A 204 3.61 -8.09 -3.26
N GLU A 205 2.44 -7.97 -3.88
CA GLU A 205 2.03 -6.80 -4.66
C GLU A 205 1.51 -5.65 -3.78
N MET A 206 0.81 -5.95 -2.69
CA MET A 206 0.33 -5.00 -1.68
C MET A 206 1.47 -4.31 -0.91
N GLY A 207 2.69 -4.85 -0.99
CA GLY A 207 3.80 -4.46 -0.10
C GLY A 207 3.61 -4.95 1.34
N GLN A 208 2.63 -5.81 1.59
CA GLN A 208 2.29 -6.38 2.89
C GLN A 208 2.74 -7.84 2.97
N GLY A 209 3.95 -8.10 3.47
CA GLY A 209 4.23 -9.42 4.06
C GLY A 209 5.32 -10.27 3.43
N GLY A 210 6.43 -9.69 2.99
CA GLY A 210 7.70 -10.24 3.50
C GLY A 210 7.85 -9.76 4.94
N VAL A 211 8.34 -10.58 5.87
CA VAL A 211 9.20 -9.95 6.90
C VAL A 211 10.17 -9.08 6.13
N SER A 212 10.30 -7.79 6.50
CA SER A 212 11.23 -6.90 5.79
C SER A 212 12.53 -7.67 5.55
N GLN A 213 12.79 -7.93 4.28
CA GLN A 213 13.97 -8.65 3.86
C GLN A 213 15.15 -7.68 3.79
N ALA A 214 14.88 -6.36 3.92
CA ALA A 214 15.91 -5.38 4.18
C ALA A 214 16.64 -5.72 5.48
N GLY A 215 17.96 -5.62 5.43
CA GLY A 215 18.78 -6.04 6.56
C GLY A 215 20.23 -6.18 6.17
N THR A 216 21.06 -6.49 7.17
CA THR A 216 22.46 -6.85 6.93
C THR A 216 22.65 -8.34 7.20
N TYR A 217 23.00 -9.08 6.16
CA TYR A 217 23.21 -10.53 6.21
C TYR A 217 24.65 -10.82 5.81
N ASP A 218 25.39 -11.53 6.66
CA ASP A 218 26.82 -11.80 6.47
C ASP A 218 27.67 -10.55 6.14
N GLY A 219 27.26 -9.38 6.63
CA GLY A 219 27.94 -8.10 6.41
C GLY A 219 27.57 -7.38 5.10
N VAL A 220 26.58 -7.88 4.34
CA VAL A 220 26.04 -7.25 3.14
C VAL A 220 24.68 -6.63 3.45
N THR A 221 24.52 -5.34 3.20
CA THR A 221 23.27 -4.61 3.44
C THR A 221 22.37 -4.64 2.21
N PHE A 222 21.11 -5.03 2.40
CA PHE A 222 20.07 -5.00 1.38
C PHE A 222 19.01 -3.96 1.74
N ASP A 223 18.61 -3.16 0.76
CA ASP A 223 17.33 -2.46 0.78
C ASP A 223 16.19 -3.45 0.45
N GLU A 224 14.94 -3.08 0.76
CA GLU A 224 13.80 -4.00 0.67
C GLU A 224 13.60 -4.53 -0.76
N SER A 225 13.61 -3.64 -1.76
CA SER A 225 13.46 -3.99 -3.17
C SER A 225 14.53 -4.99 -3.65
N THR A 226 15.80 -4.73 -3.29
CA THR A 226 16.91 -5.62 -3.60
C THR A 226 16.77 -6.96 -2.86
N ALA A 227 16.31 -6.94 -1.62
CA ALA A 227 16.17 -8.15 -0.80
C ALA A 227 15.05 -9.07 -1.28
N VAL A 228 13.90 -8.52 -1.68
CA VAL A 228 12.79 -9.27 -2.29
C VAL A 228 13.25 -9.92 -3.59
N THR A 229 13.94 -9.16 -4.45
CA THR A 229 14.49 -9.68 -5.71
C THR A 229 15.55 -10.76 -5.45
N ALA A 230 16.42 -10.56 -4.46
CA ALA A 230 17.43 -11.54 -4.07
C ALA A 230 16.81 -12.85 -3.55
N LEU A 231 15.72 -12.77 -2.77
CA LEU A 231 14.98 -13.95 -2.31
C LEU A 231 14.30 -14.69 -3.47
N ALA A 232 13.74 -13.95 -4.44
CA ALA A 232 13.17 -14.53 -5.66
C ALA A 232 14.23 -15.27 -6.48
N ILE A 233 15.40 -14.65 -6.70
CA ILE A 233 16.58 -15.27 -7.33
C ILE A 233 17.00 -16.52 -6.56
N ALA A 234 17.13 -16.43 -5.23
CA ALA A 234 17.53 -17.54 -4.38
C ALA A 234 16.58 -18.73 -4.49
N ASN A 235 15.29 -18.50 -4.70
CA ASN A 235 14.28 -19.55 -4.84
C ASN A 235 14.13 -20.10 -6.27
N THR A 236 14.42 -19.33 -7.31
CA THR A 236 14.02 -19.67 -8.68
C THR A 236 15.13 -19.71 -9.71
N ALA A 237 16.25 -19.01 -9.51
CA ALA A 237 17.37 -19.02 -10.45
C ALA A 237 18.00 -20.42 -10.56
N THR A 238 18.42 -20.83 -11.76
CA THR A 238 19.19 -22.07 -11.94
C THR A 238 20.60 -21.93 -11.35
N GLU A 239 21.25 -23.05 -11.02
CA GLU A 239 22.66 -23.04 -10.59
C GLU A 239 23.56 -22.35 -11.63
N LEU A 240 23.24 -22.53 -12.92
CA LEU A 240 23.95 -21.85 -14.00
C LEU A 240 23.74 -20.34 -13.93
N GLN A 241 22.52 -19.84 -13.75
CA GLN A 241 22.27 -18.40 -13.61
C GLN A 241 22.94 -17.80 -12.38
N LEU A 242 22.93 -18.51 -11.25
CA LEU A 242 23.63 -18.06 -10.03
C LEU A 242 25.13 -17.92 -10.25
N THR A 243 25.74 -18.85 -11.00
CA THR A 243 27.20 -18.85 -11.24
C THR A 243 27.64 -17.96 -12.40
N SER A 244 26.90 -17.93 -13.51
CA SER A 244 27.31 -17.22 -14.73
C SER A 244 26.89 -15.76 -14.74
N VAL A 245 25.68 -15.46 -14.23
CA VAL A 245 25.12 -14.10 -14.19
C VAL A 245 25.36 -13.49 -12.81
N GLY A 246 24.94 -14.20 -11.76
CA GLY A 246 25.14 -13.72 -10.39
C GLY A 246 26.60 -13.78 -9.90
N HIS A 247 27.52 -14.33 -10.70
CA HIS A 247 28.93 -14.51 -10.37
C HIS A 247 29.20 -15.22 -9.03
N MET A 248 28.22 -15.97 -8.54
CA MET A 248 28.33 -16.74 -7.30
C MET A 248 29.29 -17.91 -7.51
N TYR A 249 30.14 -18.19 -6.53
CA TYR A 249 31.02 -19.35 -6.62
C TYR A 249 30.20 -20.66 -6.58
N PRO A 250 30.62 -21.74 -7.27
CA PRO A 250 29.77 -22.93 -7.46
C PRO A 250 29.27 -23.61 -6.19
N GLY A 251 30.09 -23.67 -5.14
CA GLY A 251 29.67 -24.26 -3.86
C GLY A 251 28.53 -23.49 -3.17
N GLY A 252 28.54 -22.15 -3.27
CA GLY A 252 27.47 -21.31 -2.75
C GLY A 252 26.20 -21.45 -3.57
N ALA A 253 26.31 -21.50 -4.90
CA ALA A 253 25.16 -21.68 -5.78
C ALA A 253 24.48 -23.04 -5.55
N ASN A 254 25.27 -24.09 -5.39
CA ASN A 254 24.76 -25.42 -5.06
C ASN A 254 24.05 -25.43 -3.69
N ALA A 255 24.61 -24.77 -2.67
CA ALA A 255 24.01 -24.66 -1.35
C ALA A 255 22.65 -23.92 -1.39
N VAL A 256 22.58 -22.79 -2.11
CA VAL A 256 21.33 -22.04 -2.30
C VAL A 256 20.28 -22.88 -3.01
N VAL A 257 20.62 -23.59 -4.09
CA VAL A 257 19.67 -24.44 -4.82
C VAL A 257 19.20 -25.61 -3.94
N ALA A 258 20.11 -26.22 -3.18
CA ALA A 258 19.81 -27.36 -2.31
C ALA A 258 18.96 -26.98 -1.09
N GLY A 259 19.05 -25.75 -0.60
CA GLY A 259 18.32 -25.27 0.58
C GLY A 259 16.91 -24.75 0.32
N ARG A 260 16.45 -24.76 -0.93
CA ARG A 260 15.10 -24.31 -1.31
C ARG A 260 13.99 -25.19 -0.70
N PRO A 261 12.79 -24.62 -0.43
CA PRO A 261 12.43 -23.20 -0.59
C PRO A 261 12.80 -22.36 0.64
N TYR A 262 13.12 -21.09 0.40
CA TYR A 262 13.38 -20.08 1.43
C TYR A 262 12.19 -19.17 1.63
N VAL A 263 11.89 -18.90 2.90
CA VAL A 263 10.85 -17.94 3.32
C VAL A 263 11.44 -16.55 3.59
N THR A 264 12.72 -16.48 3.97
CA THR A 264 13.40 -15.21 4.33
C THR A 264 14.80 -15.16 3.78
N LEU A 265 15.31 -13.95 3.54
CA LEU A 265 16.70 -13.75 3.12
C LEU A 265 17.69 -14.12 4.25
N ALA A 266 17.26 -13.99 5.50
CA ALA A 266 18.00 -14.50 6.66
C ALA A 266 18.22 -16.03 6.58
N ALA A 267 17.20 -16.80 6.17
CA ALA A 267 17.33 -18.25 6.01
C ALA A 267 18.27 -18.64 4.87
N VAL A 268 18.38 -17.80 3.83
CA VAL A 268 19.39 -17.96 2.78
C VAL A 268 20.79 -17.79 3.39
N ALA A 269 21.03 -16.72 4.15
CA ALA A 269 22.30 -16.45 4.80
C ALA A 269 22.71 -17.54 5.82
N ASP A 270 21.76 -18.07 6.58
CA ASP A 270 21.98 -19.15 7.56
C ASP A 270 22.26 -20.52 6.90
N THR A 271 22.11 -20.65 5.58
CA THR A 271 22.36 -21.91 4.88
C THR A 271 23.84 -22.28 4.92
N TYR A 272 24.16 -23.49 5.35
CA TYR A 272 25.54 -23.98 5.36
C TYR A 272 26.15 -23.94 3.95
N GLY A 273 27.24 -23.19 3.77
CA GLY A 273 27.86 -22.95 2.46
C GLY A 273 27.43 -21.63 1.80
N VAL A 274 26.47 -20.92 2.38
CA VAL A 274 26.22 -19.50 2.12
C VAL A 274 27.03 -18.68 3.13
N GLY A 275 27.58 -17.56 2.66
CA GLY A 275 28.41 -16.67 3.45
C GLY A 275 28.58 -15.33 2.73
N PRO A 276 29.46 -14.43 3.21
CA PRO A 276 29.53 -13.04 2.74
C PRO A 276 29.64 -12.89 1.22
N SER A 277 30.47 -13.70 0.56
CA SER A 277 30.63 -13.64 -0.90
C SER A 277 29.40 -14.11 -1.67
N SER A 278 28.65 -15.09 -1.14
CA SER A 278 27.39 -15.54 -1.75
C SER A 278 26.30 -14.49 -1.58
N MET A 279 26.20 -13.89 -0.40
CA MET A 279 25.25 -12.80 -0.14
C MET A 279 25.55 -11.57 -1.00
N GLN A 280 26.83 -11.21 -1.17
CA GLN A 280 27.21 -10.13 -2.09
C GLN A 280 26.84 -10.44 -3.55
N SER A 281 27.07 -11.69 -3.98
CA SER A 281 26.71 -12.14 -5.33
C SER A 281 25.18 -12.06 -5.57
N LEU A 282 24.37 -12.46 -4.59
CA LEU A 282 22.91 -12.32 -4.66
C LEU A 282 22.47 -10.86 -4.71
N HIS A 283 23.07 -10.01 -3.88
CA HIS A 283 22.81 -8.58 -3.87
C HIS A 283 23.08 -7.94 -5.24
N ASP A 284 24.27 -8.20 -5.79
CA ASP A 284 24.69 -7.60 -7.07
C ASP A 284 23.84 -8.13 -8.23
N TYR A 285 23.47 -9.41 -8.20
CA TYR A 285 22.55 -9.97 -9.18
C TYR A 285 21.16 -9.32 -9.09
N ALA A 286 20.62 -9.16 -7.88
CA ALA A 286 19.35 -8.46 -7.68
C ALA A 286 19.38 -7.02 -8.19
N LYS A 287 20.47 -6.27 -7.95
CA LYS A 287 20.62 -4.89 -8.45
C LYS A 287 20.89 -4.76 -9.94
N SER A 288 21.37 -5.81 -10.58
CA SER A 288 21.70 -5.76 -12.02
C SER A 288 20.49 -5.56 -12.93
N GLY A 289 19.28 -5.95 -12.47
CA GLY A 289 18.08 -6.01 -13.30
C GLY A 289 18.13 -7.09 -14.39
N GLU A 290 19.18 -7.94 -14.42
CA GLU A 290 19.33 -9.01 -15.42
C GLU A 290 18.49 -10.26 -15.09
N PHE A 291 17.91 -10.33 -13.90
CA PHE A 291 17.02 -11.41 -13.51
C PHE A 291 15.61 -11.19 -14.06
N THR A 292 15.24 -11.91 -15.12
CA THR A 292 13.95 -11.70 -15.81
C THR A 292 12.82 -12.64 -15.35
N GLY A 293 13.01 -13.44 -14.29
CA GLY A 293 12.00 -14.39 -13.80
C GLY A 293 11.68 -15.52 -14.80
N SER A 294 11.82 -16.78 -14.36
CA SER A 294 11.47 -18.00 -15.11
C SER A 294 12.25 -18.25 -16.42
N GLY A 295 13.25 -19.13 -16.33
CA GLY A 295 13.70 -19.93 -17.46
C GLY A 295 13.33 -21.38 -17.21
N ASN A 296 12.05 -21.72 -17.38
CA ASN A 296 11.53 -23.04 -17.80
C ASN A 296 10.02 -22.99 -17.99
#